data_AF-A0A368FB64-F1
#
_entry.id   AF-A0A368FB64-F1
#
_cell.length_a   1.000
_cell.length_b   1.000
_cell.length_c   1.000
_cell.angle_alpha   90.00
_cell.angle_beta   90.00
_cell.angle_gamma   90.00
#
_symmetry.space_group_name_H-M   'P 1'
#
loop_
_entity.id
_entity.type
_entity.pdbx_description
1 polymer ?
#
loop_
_entity_poly.entity_id
_entity_poly.type
_entity_poly.pdbx_seq_one_letter_code
_entity_poly.pdbx_strand_id
1 'polypeptide(L)'
;MVLDVNKRAYNHRPGACRQVEGIAHGSEDIALLEDEGIAFITSGIFYMSPRGKNVKGQIFLYDFNQEGTWKAEPLKINGKYDQENFHPHGLSHIVTSAGVVRLFVISHSKAFEHSVMVLDWNRKTRQLDLVKTIRDEKFIRPNDLAAVSEEAFILSNDGSAQMAVTNLLEILSLIPRGSVVYYDGKKSSWLIPRTTSPNGVILDRERKHLIVSHINDETLSVYKIGENYRSLSRVIDVPLLTAADNFYVDKDGAIWTGAHPVLKEAFPHLGDCEDLNKYAPSQVLRIEFSKGFKSWEVTEPFVDDGRLISASSIAVPFKNQLLIGSVCRQLVHCDITAETI
;
A
#
# COMPACT_ATOMS: atom_id res chain seq x y z
N MET A 1 24.53 0.15 1.05
CA MET A 1 23.24 0.53 1.66
C MET A 1 22.06 0.02 0.82
N VAL A 2 22.23 -0.98 -0.07
CA VAL A 2 21.15 -1.41 -1.00
C VAL A 2 20.39 -2.64 -0.49
N LEU A 3 21.00 -3.45 0.38
CA LEU A 3 20.43 -4.74 0.84
C LEU A 3 20.47 -4.93 2.36
N ASP A 4 20.81 -3.90 3.14
CA ASP A 4 20.76 -3.96 4.62
C ASP A 4 21.53 -5.12 5.26
N VAL A 5 22.66 -5.52 4.67
CA VAL A 5 23.41 -6.71 5.09
C VAL A 5 23.75 -6.74 6.60
N ASN A 6 23.92 -5.56 7.18
CA ASN A 6 24.27 -5.37 8.60
C ASN A 6 23.07 -5.04 9.50
N LYS A 7 21.88 -4.75 8.96
CA LYS A 7 20.69 -4.48 9.80
C LYS A 7 20.14 -5.78 10.38
N ARG A 8 19.50 -5.66 11.54
CA ARG A 8 18.81 -6.74 12.26
C ARG A 8 17.52 -6.16 12.84
N ALA A 9 16.49 -6.99 12.91
CA ALA A 9 15.22 -6.67 13.53
C ALA A 9 15.12 -7.37 14.89
N TYR A 10 14.63 -6.66 15.90
CA TYR A 10 14.38 -7.20 17.23
C TYR A 10 12.91 -7.03 17.59
N ASN A 11 12.27 -8.14 17.94
CA ASN A 11 10.83 -8.16 18.14
C ASN A 11 10.40 -7.23 19.26
N HIS A 12 9.43 -6.37 18.97
CA HIS A 12 8.62 -5.67 19.95
C HIS A 12 7.25 -5.41 19.35
N ARG A 13 6.24 -5.29 20.21
CA ARG A 13 4.85 -5.16 19.79
C ARG A 13 4.18 -4.09 20.63
N PRO A 14 3.21 -3.36 20.07
CA PRO A 14 2.53 -2.27 20.79
C PRO A 14 1.47 -2.80 21.77
N GLY A 15 1.23 -4.12 21.77
CA GLY A 15 0.23 -4.81 22.56
C GLY A 15 0.09 -6.27 22.10
N ALA A 16 -1.03 -6.91 22.44
CA ALA A 16 -1.32 -8.26 21.96
C ALA A 16 -1.54 -8.24 20.45
N CYS A 17 -0.86 -9.10 19.69
CA CYS A 17 -1.01 -9.21 18.25
C CYS A 17 -1.45 -10.61 17.84
N ARG A 18 -2.30 -10.71 16.84
CA ARG A 18 -2.89 -11.97 16.34
C ARG A 18 -3.04 -11.94 14.82
N GLN A 19 -2.90 -13.09 14.18
CA GLN A 19 -3.24 -13.23 12.76
C GLN A 19 -4.75 -13.13 12.57
N VAL A 20 -5.16 -12.44 11.51
CA VAL A 20 -6.56 -12.32 11.10
C VAL A 20 -6.94 -13.53 10.24
N GLU A 21 -8.03 -14.20 10.58
CA GLU A 21 -8.56 -15.32 9.82
C GLU A 21 -9.06 -14.85 8.44
N GLY A 22 -8.83 -15.66 7.40
CA GLY A 22 -9.41 -15.47 6.07
C GLY A 22 -8.42 -15.04 4.99
N ILE A 23 -7.36 -14.33 5.36
CA ILE A 23 -6.32 -13.86 4.42
C ILE A 23 -5.03 -14.67 4.61
N ALA A 24 -4.64 -15.40 3.58
CA ALA A 24 -3.42 -16.22 3.58
C ALA A 24 -2.38 -15.82 2.51
N HIS A 25 -2.77 -15.04 1.50
CA HIS A 25 -1.97 -14.82 0.28
C HIS A 25 -1.72 -13.34 -0.02
N GLY A 26 -1.61 -12.50 1.01
CA GLY A 26 -1.34 -11.07 0.89
C GLY A 26 -2.47 -10.21 1.44
N SER A 27 -2.09 -9.13 2.09
CA SER A 27 -2.93 -8.03 2.56
C SER A 27 -2.17 -6.74 2.26
N GLU A 28 -1.86 -6.56 0.98
CA GLU A 28 -0.76 -5.71 0.54
C GLU A 28 -1.05 -4.23 0.80
N ASP A 29 -2.29 -3.80 0.57
CA ASP A 29 -2.74 -2.45 0.87
C ASP A 29 -4.13 -2.44 1.51
N ILE A 30 -4.43 -1.38 2.26
CA ILE A 30 -5.60 -1.24 3.11
C ILE A 30 -6.20 0.17 3.02
N ALA A 31 -7.44 0.26 2.56
CA ALA A 31 -8.24 1.50 2.61
C ALA A 31 -9.30 1.44 3.71
N LEU A 32 -9.23 2.36 4.68
CA LEU A 32 -10.15 2.43 5.83
C LEU A 32 -11.22 3.51 5.65
N LEU A 33 -12.49 3.10 5.73
CA LEU A 33 -13.62 3.98 6.00
C LEU A 33 -13.70 4.28 7.50
N GLU A 34 -13.05 5.37 7.91
CA GLU A 34 -12.88 5.71 9.32
C GLU A 34 -14.17 5.91 10.10
N ASP A 35 -15.22 6.46 9.48
CA ASP A 35 -16.49 6.68 10.17
C ASP A 35 -17.26 5.37 10.42
N GLU A 36 -16.95 4.33 9.64
CA GLU A 36 -17.61 3.03 9.70
C GLU A 36 -16.74 1.98 10.41
N GLY A 37 -15.43 2.20 10.52
CA GLY A 37 -14.49 1.17 10.99
C GLY A 37 -14.38 -0.01 10.03
N ILE A 38 -14.61 0.22 8.73
CA ILE A 38 -14.55 -0.80 7.68
C ILE A 38 -13.28 -0.61 6.86
N ALA A 39 -12.44 -1.63 6.81
CA ALA A 39 -11.25 -1.68 5.97
C ALA A 39 -11.47 -2.58 4.74
N PHE A 40 -11.09 -2.08 3.57
CA PHE A 40 -10.95 -2.86 2.34
C PHE A 40 -9.49 -3.23 2.15
N ILE A 41 -9.23 -4.49 1.79
CA ILE A 41 -7.87 -5.06 1.82
C ILE A 41 -7.62 -5.79 0.52
N THR A 42 -6.54 -5.46 -0.18
CA THR A 42 -6.14 -6.15 -1.41
C THR A 42 -5.35 -7.41 -1.08
N SER A 43 -5.67 -8.50 -1.77
CA SER A 43 -5.07 -9.82 -1.51
C SER A 43 -4.81 -10.57 -2.80
N GLY A 44 -3.79 -11.43 -2.79
CA GLY A 44 -3.48 -12.33 -3.89
C GLY A 44 -2.79 -11.66 -5.06
N ILE A 45 -1.96 -10.64 -4.79
CA ILE A 45 -1.18 -9.95 -5.80
C ILE A 45 -0.33 -10.94 -6.63
N PHE A 46 -0.39 -10.77 -7.94
CA PHE A 46 0.52 -11.35 -8.92
C PHE A 46 1.17 -10.19 -9.65
N TYR A 47 2.49 -10.11 -9.57
CA TYR A 47 3.24 -8.99 -10.12
C TYR A 47 4.40 -9.50 -10.97
N MET A 48 5.60 -9.63 -10.42
CA MET A 48 6.78 -10.11 -11.15
C MET A 48 7.21 -11.54 -10.81
N SER A 49 6.84 -12.01 -9.61
CA SER A 49 7.12 -13.36 -9.15
C SER A 49 5.90 -14.23 -9.41
N PRO A 50 6.07 -15.45 -9.94
CA PRO A 50 4.98 -16.41 -10.05
C PRO A 50 4.37 -16.68 -8.67
N ARG A 51 3.04 -16.83 -8.63
CA ARG A 51 2.30 -17.25 -7.44
C ARG A 51 1.80 -18.68 -7.58
N GLY A 52 1.48 -19.31 -6.45
CA GLY A 52 0.90 -20.66 -6.43
C GLY A 52 -0.43 -20.71 -7.19
N LYS A 53 -0.77 -21.87 -7.76
CA LYS A 53 -2.00 -22.06 -8.58
C LYS A 53 -3.31 -21.75 -7.84
N ASN A 54 -3.29 -21.79 -6.51
CA ASN A 54 -4.46 -21.55 -5.67
C ASN A 54 -4.60 -20.09 -5.22
N VAL A 55 -3.61 -19.23 -5.53
CA VAL A 55 -3.65 -17.82 -5.19
C VAL A 55 -4.67 -17.12 -6.10
N LYS A 56 -5.64 -16.46 -5.49
CA LYS A 56 -6.69 -15.70 -6.18
C LYS A 56 -6.61 -14.24 -5.76
N GLY A 57 -6.65 -13.34 -6.74
CA GLY A 57 -6.78 -11.92 -6.47
C GLY A 57 -8.18 -11.58 -5.98
N GLN A 58 -8.26 -10.93 -4.81
CA GLN A 58 -9.52 -10.64 -4.14
C GLN A 58 -9.41 -9.34 -3.35
N ILE A 59 -10.56 -8.72 -3.07
CA ILE A 59 -10.66 -7.65 -2.08
C ILE A 59 -11.37 -8.24 -0.87
N PHE A 60 -10.83 -8.05 0.32
CA PHE A 60 -11.42 -8.46 1.58
C PHE A 60 -12.01 -7.25 2.32
N LEU A 61 -12.96 -7.53 3.19
CA LEU A 61 -13.49 -6.60 4.17
C LEU A 61 -13.07 -7.04 5.56
N TYR A 62 -12.58 -6.10 6.36
CA TYR A 62 -12.34 -6.25 7.77
C TYR A 62 -13.14 -5.20 8.54
N ASP A 63 -13.93 -5.62 9.53
CA ASP A 63 -14.71 -4.73 10.39
C ASP A 63 -14.00 -4.58 11.74
N PHE A 64 -13.49 -3.39 12.04
CA PHE A 64 -12.82 -3.11 13.31
C PHE A 64 -13.76 -3.15 14.53
N ASN A 65 -15.07 -3.18 14.32
CA ASN A 65 -16.05 -3.25 15.41
C ASN A 65 -16.53 -4.70 15.67
N GLN A 66 -15.94 -5.70 15.01
CA GLN A 66 -16.26 -7.09 15.26
C GLN A 66 -15.90 -7.54 16.68
N GLU A 67 -16.78 -8.31 17.32
CA GLU A 67 -16.57 -8.83 18.67
C GLU A 67 -16.04 -10.26 18.63
N GLY A 68 -14.84 -10.49 19.17
CA GLY A 68 -14.30 -11.84 19.45
C GLY A 68 -13.88 -12.68 18.24
N THR A 69 -14.11 -12.21 17.01
CA THR A 69 -13.71 -12.89 15.77
C THR A 69 -12.81 -11.97 14.96
N TRP A 70 -11.48 -12.16 14.97
CA TRP A 70 -10.57 -11.38 14.11
C TRP A 70 -10.53 -11.96 12.71
N LYS A 71 -11.58 -11.70 11.92
CA LYS A 71 -11.79 -12.33 10.61
C LYS A 71 -11.95 -11.27 9.53
N ALA A 72 -11.36 -11.53 8.37
CA ALA A 72 -11.61 -10.79 7.15
C ALA A 72 -12.39 -11.66 6.16
N GLU A 73 -13.34 -11.07 5.46
CA GLU A 73 -14.24 -11.77 4.54
C GLU A 73 -13.99 -11.34 3.09
N PRO A 74 -13.90 -12.26 2.14
CA PRO A 74 -13.74 -11.90 0.74
C PRO A 74 -15.03 -11.22 0.23
N LEU A 75 -14.87 -10.08 -0.42
CA LEU A 75 -15.97 -9.36 -1.05
C LEU A 75 -16.25 -9.91 -2.44
N LYS A 76 -17.54 -10.05 -2.75
CA LYS A 76 -18.00 -10.31 -4.12
C LYS A 76 -17.96 -9.01 -4.91
N ILE A 77 -17.38 -9.07 -6.11
CA ILE A 77 -17.44 -7.99 -7.10
C ILE A 77 -18.51 -8.34 -8.14
N ASN A 78 -19.52 -7.50 -8.28
CA ASN A 78 -20.55 -7.60 -9.31
C ASN A 78 -20.11 -6.88 -10.59
N GLY A 79 -20.49 -7.43 -11.74
CA GLY A 79 -20.13 -6.90 -13.06
C GLY A 79 -19.21 -7.84 -13.84
N LYS A 80 -18.91 -7.44 -15.08
CA LYS A 80 -18.10 -8.26 -16.00
C LYS A 80 -16.65 -7.79 -15.99
N TYR A 81 -15.76 -8.62 -15.47
CA TYR A 81 -14.31 -8.44 -15.52
C TYR A 81 -13.63 -9.81 -15.64
N ASP A 82 -12.36 -9.81 -16.03
CA ASP A 82 -11.57 -11.03 -16.11
C ASP A 82 -11.06 -11.42 -14.71
N GLN A 83 -11.77 -12.34 -14.05
CA GLN A 83 -11.45 -12.78 -12.69
C GLN A 83 -10.11 -13.53 -12.63
N GLU A 84 -9.70 -14.19 -13.71
CA GLU A 84 -8.45 -14.96 -13.76
C GLU A 84 -7.21 -14.06 -13.92
N ASN A 85 -7.43 -12.80 -14.30
CA ASN A 85 -6.41 -11.76 -14.45
C ASN A 85 -6.69 -10.54 -13.56
N PHE A 86 -7.47 -10.72 -12.49
CA PHE A 86 -7.63 -9.72 -11.45
C PHE A 86 -6.66 -10.03 -10.32
N HIS A 87 -5.61 -9.20 -10.18
CA HIS A 87 -4.65 -9.29 -9.09
C HIS A 87 -4.47 -7.90 -8.49
N PRO A 88 -5.21 -7.58 -7.42
CA PRO A 88 -5.23 -6.24 -6.87
C PRO A 88 -3.90 -5.93 -6.15
N HIS A 89 -3.49 -4.66 -6.20
CA HIS A 89 -2.28 -4.10 -5.59
C HIS A 89 -2.69 -2.91 -4.69
N GLY A 90 -2.14 -1.71 -4.89
CA GLY A 90 -2.60 -0.52 -4.16
C GLY A 90 -4.07 -0.13 -4.42
N LEU A 91 -4.70 0.42 -3.39
CA LEU A 91 -6.07 0.92 -3.43
C LEU A 91 -6.27 2.23 -2.66
N SER A 92 -7.19 3.04 -3.16
CA SER A 92 -7.65 4.23 -2.44
C SER A 92 -9.15 4.41 -2.60
N HIS A 93 -9.73 5.28 -1.78
CA HIS A 93 -11.16 5.52 -1.79
C HIS A 93 -11.51 7.01 -1.73
N ILE A 94 -12.72 7.32 -2.17
CA ILE A 94 -13.37 8.60 -1.95
C ILE A 94 -14.87 8.40 -1.73
N VAL A 95 -15.49 9.26 -0.93
CA VAL A 95 -16.95 9.35 -0.87
C VAL A 95 -17.41 10.32 -1.96
N THR A 96 -18.24 9.84 -2.87
CA THR A 96 -18.81 10.66 -3.94
C THR A 96 -19.78 11.70 -3.40
N SER A 97 -20.09 12.70 -4.20
CA SER A 97 -21.15 13.70 -3.98
C SER A 97 -22.53 13.07 -3.73
N ALA A 98 -22.75 11.83 -4.21
CA ALA A 98 -23.95 11.04 -3.94
C ALA A 98 -23.87 10.19 -2.65
N GLY A 99 -22.79 10.27 -1.87
CA GLY A 99 -22.58 9.49 -0.65
C GLY A 99 -22.14 8.04 -0.86
N VAL A 100 -21.78 7.67 -2.10
CA VAL A 100 -21.28 6.33 -2.43
C VAL A 100 -19.79 6.28 -2.12
N VAL A 101 -19.34 5.23 -1.45
CA VAL A 101 -17.89 4.98 -1.32
C VAL A 101 -17.41 4.37 -2.62
N ARG A 102 -16.50 5.06 -3.31
CA ARG A 102 -15.85 4.60 -4.52
C ARG A 102 -14.41 4.21 -4.23
N LEU A 103 -14.04 3.01 -4.65
CA LEU A 103 -12.68 2.47 -4.60
C LEU A 103 -12.03 2.58 -5.97
N PHE A 104 -10.76 2.95 -5.98
CA PHE A 104 -9.85 2.82 -7.11
C PHE A 104 -8.83 1.75 -6.73
N VAL A 105 -8.74 0.69 -7.54
CA VAL A 105 -7.92 -0.48 -7.22
C VAL A 105 -7.02 -0.79 -8.40
N ILE A 106 -5.71 -0.75 -8.20
CA ILE A 106 -4.75 -1.20 -9.21
C ILE A 106 -4.93 -2.70 -9.40
N SER A 107 -4.92 -3.15 -10.66
CA SER A 107 -4.99 -4.57 -11.01
C SER A 107 -3.97 -4.92 -12.08
N HIS A 108 -3.26 -6.03 -11.87
CA HIS A 108 -2.30 -6.60 -12.79
C HIS A 108 -2.83 -7.90 -13.43
N SER A 109 -2.50 -8.13 -14.70
CA SER A 109 -2.76 -9.39 -15.39
C SER A 109 -1.55 -10.32 -15.37
N LYS A 110 -1.75 -11.60 -15.69
CA LYS A 110 -0.65 -12.58 -15.87
C LYS A 110 0.25 -12.23 -17.06
N ALA A 111 -0.25 -11.45 -18.02
CA ALA A 111 0.51 -10.89 -19.12
C ALA A 111 1.29 -9.62 -18.72
N PHE A 112 1.27 -9.25 -17.43
CA PHE A 112 1.88 -8.05 -16.87
C PHE A 112 1.33 -6.76 -17.50
N GLU A 113 0.04 -6.76 -17.85
CA GLU A 113 -0.69 -5.56 -18.22
C GLU A 113 -1.34 -4.95 -16.98
N HIS A 114 -1.62 -3.64 -17.03
CA HIS A 114 -2.00 -2.87 -15.86
C HIS A 114 -3.26 -2.06 -16.10
N SER A 115 -4.06 -1.92 -15.04
CA SER A 115 -5.30 -1.14 -15.07
C SER A 115 -5.67 -0.66 -13.68
N VAL A 116 -6.59 0.31 -13.62
CA VAL A 116 -7.26 0.71 -12.37
C VAL A 116 -8.74 0.36 -12.49
N MET A 117 -9.22 -0.52 -11.63
CA MET A 117 -10.63 -0.86 -11.50
C MET A 117 -11.32 0.15 -10.58
N VAL A 118 -12.46 0.69 -11.02
CA VAL A 118 -13.29 1.59 -10.24
C VAL A 118 -14.50 0.81 -9.75
N LEU A 119 -14.65 0.71 -8.44
CA LEU A 119 -15.67 -0.11 -7.77
C LEU A 119 -16.47 0.76 -6.80
N ASP A 120 -17.79 0.62 -6.76
CA ASP A 120 -18.64 1.29 -5.79
C ASP A 120 -19.04 0.31 -4.67
N TRP A 121 -18.92 0.74 -3.41
CA TRP A 121 -19.26 -0.06 -2.23
C TRP A 121 -20.76 -0.02 -1.96
N ASN A 122 -21.38 -1.19 -2.00
CA ASN A 122 -22.79 -1.38 -1.70
C ASN A 122 -22.97 -1.83 -0.24
N ARG A 123 -23.21 -0.85 0.64
CA ARG A 123 -23.42 -1.08 2.08
C ARG A 123 -24.54 -2.08 2.40
N LYS A 124 -25.60 -2.12 1.58
CA LYS A 124 -26.76 -2.99 1.83
C LYS A 124 -26.47 -4.45 1.56
N THR A 125 -25.79 -4.73 0.44
CA THR A 125 -25.48 -6.11 0.03
C THR A 125 -24.12 -6.59 0.54
N ARG A 126 -23.29 -5.67 1.06
CA ARG A 126 -21.89 -5.88 1.41
C ARG A 126 -21.08 -6.43 0.23
N GLN A 127 -21.24 -5.79 -0.93
CA GLN A 127 -20.58 -6.17 -2.19
C GLN A 127 -20.00 -4.95 -2.88
N LEU A 128 -19.11 -5.19 -3.84
CA LEU A 128 -18.53 -4.16 -4.70
C LEU A 128 -19.18 -4.23 -6.07
N ASP A 129 -19.62 -3.09 -6.61
CA ASP A 129 -20.22 -3.00 -7.92
C ASP A 129 -19.19 -2.38 -8.89
N LEU A 130 -18.82 -3.11 -9.95
CA LEU A 130 -17.89 -2.60 -10.96
C LEU A 130 -18.49 -1.44 -11.73
N VAL A 131 -17.85 -0.28 -11.66
CA VAL A 131 -18.22 0.91 -12.42
C VAL A 131 -17.53 0.90 -13.78
N LYS A 132 -16.19 0.79 -13.79
CA LYS A 132 -15.38 0.77 -15.01
C LYS A 132 -13.96 0.28 -14.74
N THR A 133 -13.22 0.04 -15.82
CA THR A 133 -11.79 -0.27 -15.78
C THR A 133 -11.04 0.74 -16.64
N ILE A 134 -10.06 1.40 -16.06
CA ILE A 134 -9.25 2.45 -16.68
C ILE A 134 -7.91 1.84 -17.08
N ARG A 135 -7.51 2.10 -18.32
CA ARG A 135 -6.18 1.79 -18.85
C ARG A 135 -5.61 3.05 -19.46
N ASP A 136 -4.31 3.23 -19.31
CA ASP A 136 -3.59 4.36 -19.87
C ASP A 136 -2.16 3.92 -20.18
N GLU A 137 -1.58 4.46 -21.25
CA GLU A 137 -0.19 4.20 -21.66
C GLU A 137 0.84 4.60 -20.59
N LYS A 138 0.49 5.49 -19.64
CA LYS A 138 1.37 5.93 -18.55
C LYS A 138 1.29 5.05 -17.31
N PHE A 139 0.44 4.02 -17.31
CA PHE A 139 0.42 2.98 -16.27
C PHE A 139 1.48 1.94 -16.62
N ILE A 140 2.75 2.35 -16.53
CA ILE A 140 3.91 1.57 -16.94
C ILE A 140 4.14 0.39 -16.02
N ARG A 141 3.99 0.62 -14.72
CA ARG A 141 4.25 -0.35 -13.66
C ARG A 141 3.66 0.13 -12.33
N PRO A 142 2.32 0.29 -12.26
CA PRO A 142 1.67 0.98 -11.18
C PRO A 142 1.81 0.20 -9.87
N ASN A 143 2.03 0.90 -8.77
CA ASN A 143 2.23 0.29 -7.46
C ASN A 143 1.09 0.70 -6.51
N ASP A 144 0.94 2.00 -6.27
CA ASP A 144 -0.10 2.57 -5.43
C ASP A 144 -0.77 3.81 -6.08
N LEU A 145 -1.92 4.23 -5.55
CA LEU A 145 -2.62 5.43 -5.98
C LEU A 145 -3.29 6.18 -4.83
N ALA A 146 -3.50 7.48 -5.00
CA ALA A 146 -4.28 8.33 -4.11
C ALA A 146 -5.48 8.93 -4.85
N ALA A 147 -6.70 8.66 -4.35
CA ALA A 147 -7.93 9.19 -4.94
C ALA A 147 -8.06 10.72 -4.72
N VAL A 148 -8.09 11.47 -5.82
CA VAL A 148 -8.19 12.94 -5.82
C VAL A 148 -9.63 13.40 -5.90
N SER A 149 -10.43 12.75 -6.76
CA SER A 149 -11.87 13.00 -6.92
C SER A 149 -12.59 11.71 -7.33
N GLU A 150 -13.89 11.79 -7.61
CA GLU A 150 -14.69 10.65 -8.09
C GLU A 150 -14.20 10.02 -9.40
N GLU A 151 -13.36 10.75 -10.15
CA GLU A 151 -12.89 10.38 -11.48
C GLU A 151 -11.37 10.50 -11.64
N ALA A 152 -10.66 11.09 -10.66
CA ALA A 152 -9.25 11.43 -10.79
C ALA A 152 -8.42 10.87 -9.64
N PHE A 153 -7.17 10.49 -9.92
CA PHE A 153 -6.22 9.96 -8.95
C PHE A 153 -4.78 10.27 -9.35
N ILE A 154 -3.91 10.26 -8.34
CA ILE A 154 -2.45 10.24 -8.52
C ILE A 154 -2.00 8.79 -8.39
N LEU A 155 -1.06 8.35 -9.22
CA LEU A 155 -0.57 6.97 -9.28
C LEU A 155 0.96 6.96 -9.29
N SER A 156 1.57 6.07 -8.52
CA SER A 156 3.00 5.77 -8.62
C SER A 156 3.23 4.62 -9.58
N ASN A 157 4.24 4.74 -10.44
CA ASN A 157 4.84 3.59 -11.10
C ASN A 157 6.20 3.33 -10.45
N ASP A 158 6.37 2.17 -9.80
CA ASP A 158 7.57 1.86 -9.01
C ASP A 158 8.84 1.61 -9.87
N GLY A 159 8.70 1.64 -11.19
CA GLY A 159 9.81 1.49 -12.11
C GLY A 159 9.38 1.27 -13.56
N SER A 160 10.29 0.71 -14.36
CA SER A 160 10.07 0.49 -15.80
C SER A 160 10.32 -0.95 -16.26
N ALA A 161 11.12 -1.71 -15.52
CA ALA A 161 11.42 -3.09 -15.86
C ALA A 161 10.16 -3.97 -15.86
N GLN A 162 10.04 -4.85 -16.86
CA GLN A 162 8.87 -5.70 -17.08
C GLN A 162 9.14 -7.18 -16.74
N MET A 163 10.32 -7.49 -16.21
CA MET A 163 10.74 -8.85 -15.84
C MET A 163 11.49 -8.82 -14.51
N ALA A 164 11.40 -9.92 -13.73
CA ALA A 164 12.04 -10.01 -12.42
C ALA A 164 13.56 -9.73 -12.44
N VAL A 165 14.28 -10.25 -13.45
CA VAL A 165 15.73 -10.05 -13.57
C VAL A 165 16.11 -8.60 -13.86
N THR A 166 15.38 -7.93 -14.76
CA THR A 166 15.64 -6.52 -15.07
C THR A 166 15.19 -5.62 -13.93
N ASN A 167 14.15 -6.01 -13.18
CA ASN A 167 13.76 -5.32 -11.96
C ASN A 167 14.85 -5.40 -10.88
N LEU A 168 15.46 -6.57 -10.66
CA LEU A 168 16.57 -6.71 -9.73
C LEU A 168 17.75 -5.79 -10.11
N LEU A 169 18.09 -5.70 -11.41
CA LEU A 169 19.12 -4.77 -11.88
C LEU A 169 18.72 -3.31 -11.68
N GLU A 170 17.45 -2.97 -11.93
CA GLU A 170 16.90 -1.62 -11.70
C GLU A 170 17.03 -1.22 -10.23
N ILE A 171 16.69 -2.13 -9.30
CA ILE A 171 16.82 -1.93 -7.86
C ILE A 171 18.29 -1.77 -7.45
N LEU A 172 19.17 -2.68 -7.88
CA LEU A 172 20.59 -2.65 -7.50
C LEU A 172 21.33 -1.41 -8.03
N SER A 173 20.89 -0.87 -9.16
CA SER A 173 21.50 0.30 -9.80
C SER A 173 20.94 1.64 -9.30
N LEU A 174 19.80 1.61 -8.58
CA LEU A 174 19.06 2.81 -8.14
C LEU A 174 18.78 3.80 -9.29
N ILE A 175 18.66 3.31 -10.53
CA ILE A 175 18.36 4.19 -11.67
C ILE A 175 16.92 4.69 -11.52
N PRO A 176 16.67 6.01 -11.61
CA PRO A 176 15.35 6.61 -11.39
C PRO A 176 14.40 6.35 -12.57
N ARG A 177 13.93 5.12 -12.70
CA ARG A 177 13.02 4.63 -13.75
C ARG A 177 11.55 4.64 -13.35
N GLY A 178 11.25 4.90 -12.08
CA GLY A 178 9.90 5.10 -11.61
C GLY A 178 9.35 6.48 -11.95
N SER A 179 8.06 6.68 -11.71
CA SER A 179 7.36 7.93 -12.03
C SER A 179 6.11 8.12 -11.18
N VAL A 180 5.60 9.35 -11.15
CA VAL A 180 4.31 9.69 -10.54
C VAL A 180 3.44 10.36 -11.60
N VAL A 181 2.19 9.91 -11.71
CA VAL A 181 1.24 10.25 -12.77
C VAL A 181 -0.03 10.81 -12.16
N TYR A 182 -0.62 11.82 -12.78
CA TYR A 182 -1.97 12.28 -12.48
C TYR A 182 -2.92 11.90 -13.62
N TYR A 183 -3.95 11.12 -13.30
CA TYR A 183 -5.06 10.82 -14.20
C TYR A 183 -6.23 11.76 -13.88
N ASP A 184 -6.67 12.56 -14.86
CA ASP A 184 -7.66 13.63 -14.67
C ASP A 184 -9.12 13.22 -14.90
N GLY A 185 -9.40 11.91 -15.00
CA GLY A 185 -10.70 11.36 -15.41
C GLY A 185 -10.83 11.12 -16.91
N LYS A 186 -9.86 11.59 -17.71
CA LYS A 186 -9.83 11.36 -19.16
C LYS A 186 -8.48 10.84 -19.63
N LYS A 187 -7.39 11.45 -19.17
CA LYS A 187 -6.03 11.11 -19.61
C LYS A 187 -5.01 11.29 -18.49
N SER A 188 -3.89 10.59 -18.63
CA SER A 188 -2.76 10.71 -17.71
C SER A 188 -1.75 11.78 -18.13
N SER A 189 -1.17 12.45 -17.14
CA SER A 189 -0.06 13.40 -17.27
C SER A 189 1.01 13.16 -16.22
N TRP A 190 2.28 13.41 -16.56
CA TRP A 190 3.39 13.24 -15.62
C TRP A 190 3.40 14.34 -14.56
N LEU A 191 3.44 13.94 -13.28
CA LEU A 191 3.79 14.84 -12.17
C LEU A 191 5.29 14.76 -11.86
N ILE A 192 5.82 13.55 -11.82
CA ILE A 192 7.25 13.27 -11.69
C ILE A 192 7.61 12.25 -12.79
N PRO A 193 8.29 12.66 -13.87
CA PRO A 193 8.54 11.77 -15.00
C PRO A 193 9.63 10.72 -14.72
N ARG A 194 10.50 10.98 -13.74
CA ARG A 194 11.59 10.09 -13.32
C ARG A 194 11.87 10.26 -11.84
N THR A 195 11.85 9.17 -11.09
CA THR A 195 12.25 9.10 -9.69
C THR A 195 12.60 7.66 -9.31
N THR A 196 13.41 7.47 -8.29
CA THR A 196 13.74 6.13 -7.79
C THR A 196 12.51 5.54 -7.11
N SER A 197 12.13 4.35 -7.57
CA SER A 197 11.13 3.43 -6.99
C SER A 197 10.05 4.05 -6.11
N PRO A 198 9.18 4.92 -6.68
CA PRO A 198 8.03 5.44 -5.95
C PRO A 198 7.05 4.29 -5.70
N ASN A 199 6.75 4.03 -4.43
CA ASN A 199 5.87 2.94 -4.00
C ASN A 199 4.58 3.57 -3.47
N GLY A 200 4.31 3.50 -2.16
CA GLY A 200 3.16 4.12 -1.52
C GLY A 200 3.02 5.60 -1.83
N VAL A 201 1.79 6.02 -2.15
CA VAL A 201 1.45 7.42 -2.40
C VAL A 201 0.17 7.81 -1.67
N ILE A 202 0.24 8.86 -0.86
CA ILE A 202 -0.93 9.33 -0.11
C ILE A 202 -0.99 10.85 -0.04
N LEU A 203 -2.20 11.38 0.11
CA LEU A 203 -2.42 12.81 0.35
C LEU A 203 -2.43 13.08 1.86
N ASP A 204 -1.92 14.24 2.27
CA ASP A 204 -2.19 14.75 3.62
C ASP A 204 -3.69 15.01 3.81
N ARG A 205 -4.11 15.18 5.07
CA ARG A 205 -5.54 15.43 5.40
C ARG A 205 -6.10 16.67 4.72
N GLU A 206 -5.28 17.70 4.54
CA GLU A 206 -5.68 18.93 3.84
C GLU A 206 -5.70 18.78 2.31
N ARG A 207 -5.20 17.65 1.77
CA ARG A 207 -5.03 17.37 0.34
C ARG A 207 -4.19 18.43 -0.39
N LYS A 208 -3.23 19.04 0.30
CA LYS A 208 -2.29 20.05 -0.23
C LYS A 208 -0.91 19.46 -0.49
N HIS A 209 -0.61 18.30 0.09
CA HIS A 209 0.67 17.63 -0.06
C HIS A 209 0.48 16.19 -0.50
N LEU A 210 1.35 15.75 -1.41
CA LEU A 210 1.51 14.36 -1.77
C LEU A 210 2.73 13.83 -1.03
N ILE A 211 2.56 12.71 -0.35
CA ILE A 211 3.63 11.96 0.27
C ILE A 211 3.92 10.74 -0.59
N VAL A 212 5.20 10.50 -0.88
CA VAL A 212 5.65 9.42 -1.77
C VAL A 212 6.75 8.63 -1.07
N SER A 213 6.59 7.31 -1.00
CA SER A 213 7.64 6.42 -0.55
C SER A 213 8.62 6.18 -1.68
N HIS A 214 9.92 6.28 -1.42
CA HIS A 214 10.98 5.83 -2.30
C HIS A 214 11.63 4.60 -1.68
N ILE A 215 10.97 3.46 -1.86
CA ILE A 215 11.24 2.22 -1.10
C ILE A 215 12.72 1.81 -1.14
N ASN A 216 13.35 1.85 -2.31
CA ASN A 216 14.75 1.45 -2.48
C ASN A 216 15.77 2.52 -2.03
N ASP A 217 15.32 3.78 -1.89
CA ASP A 217 16.13 4.88 -1.34
C ASP A 217 15.91 5.04 0.17
N GLU A 218 15.07 4.20 0.80
CA GLU A 218 14.71 4.25 2.23
C GLU A 218 14.28 5.64 2.69
N THR A 219 13.55 6.34 1.83
CA THR A 219 13.23 7.77 1.99
C THR A 219 11.75 8.02 1.73
N LEU A 220 11.14 8.85 2.57
CA LEU A 220 9.82 9.43 2.33
C LEU A 220 10.00 10.87 1.82
N SER A 221 9.35 11.21 0.71
CA SER A 221 9.34 12.58 0.17
C SER A 221 7.98 13.23 0.34
N VAL A 222 7.96 14.50 0.77
CA VAL A 222 6.75 15.34 0.78
C VAL A 222 6.83 16.34 -0.36
N TYR A 223 5.76 16.42 -1.15
CA TYR A 223 5.61 17.38 -2.24
C TYR A 223 4.39 18.27 -2.02
N LYS A 224 4.55 19.57 -2.19
CA LYS A 224 3.43 20.49 -2.28
C LYS A 224 2.78 20.38 -3.64
N ILE A 225 1.47 20.23 -3.64
CA ILE A 225 0.63 20.11 -4.83
C ILE A 225 0.34 21.51 -5.39
N GLY A 226 0.61 21.68 -6.68
CA GLY A 226 0.28 22.88 -7.43
C GLY A 226 -1.20 22.92 -7.85
N GLU A 227 -1.58 23.99 -8.53
CA GLU A 227 -2.98 24.19 -8.95
C GLU A 227 -3.51 23.01 -9.76
N ASN A 228 -4.74 22.58 -9.44
CA ASN A 228 -5.46 21.51 -10.13
C ASN A 228 -4.69 20.18 -10.25
N TYR A 229 -3.78 19.90 -9.30
CA TYR A 229 -2.96 18.68 -9.31
C TYR A 229 -2.11 18.54 -10.59
N ARG A 230 -1.60 19.65 -11.13
CA ARG A 230 -0.80 19.64 -12.38
C ARG A 230 0.71 19.75 -12.18
N SER A 231 1.16 20.02 -10.96
CA SER A 231 2.58 20.07 -10.64
C SER A 231 2.82 19.68 -9.19
N LEU A 232 4.04 19.23 -8.91
CA LEU A 232 4.55 18.94 -7.59
C LEU A 232 5.82 19.75 -7.37
N SER A 233 5.98 20.27 -6.15
CA SER A 233 7.21 20.92 -5.71
C SER A 233 7.71 20.23 -4.46
N ARG A 234 8.94 19.72 -4.49
CA ARG A 234 9.53 18.99 -3.35
C ARG A 234 9.65 19.94 -2.15
N VAL A 235 9.18 19.47 -0.99
CA VAL A 235 9.21 20.19 0.28
C VAL A 235 10.34 19.64 1.14
N ILE A 236 10.33 18.33 1.39
CA ILE A 236 11.31 17.68 2.24
C ILE A 236 11.47 16.21 1.89
N ASP A 237 12.66 15.69 2.16
CA ASP A 237 12.98 14.27 2.14
C ASP A 237 13.33 13.81 3.56
N VAL A 238 12.73 12.70 3.98
CA VAL A 238 12.91 12.13 5.31
C VAL A 238 13.59 10.76 5.15
N PRO A 239 14.86 10.61 5.58
CA PRO A 239 15.51 9.32 5.60
C PRO A 239 14.89 8.46 6.70
N LEU A 240 14.37 7.29 6.33
CA LEU A 240 13.74 6.35 7.25
C LEU A 240 14.67 5.21 7.66
N LEU A 241 15.74 4.98 6.90
CA LEU A 241 16.68 3.87 7.11
C LEU A 241 15.98 2.50 7.13
N THR A 242 14.88 2.41 6.40
CA THR A 242 14.11 1.19 6.13
C THR A 242 13.37 1.38 4.83
N ALA A 243 13.09 0.29 4.13
CA ALA A 243 12.31 0.32 2.91
C ALA A 243 10.81 0.40 3.25
N ALA A 244 10.33 1.62 3.51
CA ALA A 244 8.92 1.91 3.71
C ALA A 244 8.12 1.62 2.43
N ASP A 245 6.96 1.00 2.58
CA ASP A 245 6.14 0.49 1.48
C ASP A 245 4.93 1.43 1.30
N ASN A 246 3.73 1.02 1.68
CA ASN A 246 2.51 1.82 1.60
C ASN A 246 2.29 2.72 2.83
N PHE A 247 1.44 3.72 2.66
CA PHE A 247 1.15 4.73 3.67
C PHE A 247 -0.33 4.83 4.03
N TYR A 248 -0.57 5.13 5.31
CA TYR A 248 -1.85 5.60 5.82
C TYR A 248 -1.63 6.90 6.60
N VAL A 249 -2.51 7.90 6.43
CA VAL A 249 -2.47 9.13 7.24
C VAL A 249 -3.58 9.04 8.27
N ASP A 250 -3.28 9.14 9.57
CA ASP A 250 -4.29 9.09 10.64
C ASP A 250 -5.01 10.43 10.86
N LYS A 251 -6.00 10.45 11.77
CA LYS A 251 -6.86 11.62 11.98
C LYS A 251 -6.10 12.86 12.46
N ASP A 252 -4.97 12.65 13.13
CA ASP A 252 -4.09 13.70 13.64
C ASP A 252 -3.05 14.14 12.60
N GLY A 253 -2.98 13.42 11.47
CA GLY A 253 -2.10 13.71 10.35
C GLY A 253 -0.75 12.99 10.41
N ALA A 254 -0.56 12.07 11.36
CA ALA A 254 0.62 11.23 11.42
C ALA A 254 0.56 10.18 10.31
N ILE A 255 1.72 9.83 9.77
CA ILE A 255 1.85 8.85 8.68
C ILE A 255 2.26 7.52 9.27
N TRP A 256 1.52 6.48 8.94
CA TRP A 256 1.77 5.09 9.30
C TRP A 256 2.21 4.32 8.08
N THR A 257 3.19 3.44 8.24
CA THR A 257 3.73 2.65 7.14
C THR A 257 4.13 1.25 7.60
N GLY A 258 3.94 0.25 6.73
CA GLY A 258 4.65 -1.01 6.84
C GLY A 258 5.98 -0.90 6.09
N ALA A 259 7.03 -1.55 6.60
CA ALA A 259 8.35 -1.45 6.01
C ALA A 259 9.12 -2.77 6.03
N HIS A 260 10.13 -2.86 5.16
CA HIS A 260 11.07 -3.96 5.04
C HIS A 260 12.44 -3.54 5.61
N PRO A 261 12.73 -3.75 6.91
CA PRO A 261 13.94 -3.23 7.55
C PRO A 261 15.22 -3.96 7.16
N VAL A 262 15.11 -5.13 6.50
CA VAL A 262 16.25 -5.96 6.09
C VAL A 262 16.04 -6.48 4.67
N LEU A 263 16.38 -5.68 3.65
CA LEU A 263 16.10 -6.01 2.25
C LEU A 263 16.71 -7.35 1.78
N LYS A 264 17.90 -7.74 2.24
CA LYS A 264 18.49 -9.07 1.88
C LYS A 264 17.60 -10.27 2.29
N GLU A 265 16.74 -10.12 3.28
CA GLU A 265 15.80 -11.15 3.75
C GLU A 265 14.44 -10.98 3.08
N ALA A 266 14.02 -9.73 2.79
CA ALA A 266 12.82 -9.44 2.01
C ALA A 266 12.88 -9.99 0.58
N PHE A 267 14.00 -9.84 -0.14
CA PHE A 267 14.13 -10.33 -1.52
C PHE A 267 13.83 -11.81 -1.73
N PRO A 268 14.48 -12.76 -1.04
CA PRO A 268 14.19 -14.18 -1.21
C PRO A 268 12.75 -14.53 -0.81
N HIS A 269 12.19 -13.85 0.21
CA HIS A 269 10.79 -14.02 0.62
C HIS A 269 9.81 -13.59 -0.46
N LEU A 270 9.94 -12.36 -0.98
CA LEU A 270 9.07 -11.79 -2.01
C LEU A 270 9.27 -12.46 -3.38
N GLY A 271 10.42 -13.09 -3.61
CA GLY A 271 10.67 -13.94 -4.77
C GLY A 271 9.90 -15.26 -4.75
N ASP A 272 9.47 -15.73 -3.57
CA ASP A 272 8.79 -17.00 -3.39
C ASP A 272 7.90 -16.98 -2.12
N CYS A 273 6.79 -16.26 -2.24
CA CYS A 273 5.83 -16.07 -1.15
C CYS A 273 5.15 -17.35 -0.67
N GLU A 274 5.28 -18.47 -1.38
CA GLU A 274 4.62 -19.72 -1.01
C GLU A 274 5.54 -20.62 -0.16
N ASP A 275 6.86 -20.38 -0.16
CA ASP A 275 7.80 -21.08 0.72
C ASP A 275 7.70 -20.56 2.15
N LEU A 276 7.02 -21.31 3.02
CA LEU A 276 6.79 -20.96 4.42
C LEU A 276 8.08 -20.94 5.28
N ASN A 277 9.22 -21.36 4.74
CA ASN A 277 10.51 -21.31 5.46
C ASN A 277 11.28 -20.01 5.19
N LYS A 278 10.86 -19.22 4.21
CA LYS A 278 11.44 -17.91 3.90
C LYS A 278 10.65 -16.86 4.64
N TYR A 279 11.27 -16.27 5.66
CA TYR A 279 10.72 -15.15 6.42
C TYR A 279 11.46 -13.87 6.05
N ALA A 280 10.76 -12.75 6.19
CA ALA A 280 11.32 -11.43 6.07
C ALA A 280 10.85 -10.60 7.26
N PRO A 281 11.74 -9.88 7.96
CA PRO A 281 11.32 -9.02 9.05
C PRO A 281 10.29 -7.97 8.60
N SER A 282 9.42 -7.59 9.52
CA SER A 282 8.38 -6.59 9.37
C SER A 282 8.60 -5.46 10.37
N GLN A 283 8.24 -4.24 9.99
CA GLN A 283 8.35 -3.05 10.81
C GLN A 283 7.18 -2.12 10.54
N VAL A 284 6.68 -1.46 11.58
CA VAL A 284 5.75 -0.34 11.44
C VAL A 284 6.45 0.91 11.94
N LEU A 285 6.41 1.97 11.13
CA LEU A 285 6.82 3.30 11.56
C LEU A 285 5.59 4.22 11.63
N ARG A 286 5.62 5.13 12.58
CA ARG A 286 4.70 6.25 12.70
C ARG A 286 5.51 7.55 12.64
N ILE A 287 5.13 8.44 11.75
CA ILE A 287 5.89 9.64 11.40
C ILE A 287 5.01 10.86 11.60
N GLU A 288 5.37 11.71 12.55
CA GLU A 288 4.69 12.97 12.82
C GLU A 288 5.50 14.14 12.26
N PHE A 289 4.82 15.08 11.61
CA PHE A 289 5.44 16.31 11.12
C PHE A 289 5.02 17.51 11.97
N SER A 290 5.98 18.39 12.26
CA SER A 290 5.64 19.71 12.77
C SER A 290 4.97 20.55 11.68
N LYS A 291 4.23 21.58 12.10
CA LYS A 291 3.48 22.45 11.19
C LYS A 291 4.35 22.97 10.04
N GLY A 292 3.93 22.67 8.81
CA GLY A 292 4.63 23.08 7.59
C GLY A 292 5.86 22.23 7.26
N PHE A 293 5.94 21.00 7.77
CA PHE A 293 7.00 20.02 7.47
C PHE A 293 8.42 20.51 7.81
N LYS A 294 8.57 21.28 8.90
CA LYS A 294 9.87 21.85 9.30
C LYS A 294 10.76 20.87 10.04
N SER A 295 10.16 19.91 10.72
CA SER A 295 10.81 18.83 11.46
C SER A 295 9.86 17.64 11.52
N TRP A 296 10.39 16.46 11.83
CA TRP A 296 9.63 15.24 11.98
C TRP A 296 10.11 14.44 13.17
N GLU A 297 9.22 13.61 13.71
CA GLU A 297 9.50 12.59 14.72
C GLU A 297 9.08 11.23 14.16
N VAL A 298 9.89 10.21 14.42
CA VAL A 298 9.60 8.83 13.99
C VAL A 298 9.56 7.95 15.23
N THR A 299 8.45 7.26 15.43
CA THR A 299 8.31 6.18 16.40
C THR A 299 8.19 4.84 15.68
N GLU A 300 8.54 3.76 16.39
CA GLU A 300 8.52 2.38 15.89
C GLU A 300 7.61 1.54 16.81
N PRO A 301 6.30 1.47 16.52
CA PRO A 301 5.36 0.75 17.39
C PRO A 301 5.51 -0.78 17.31
N PHE A 302 6.03 -1.31 16.19
CA PHE A 302 6.06 -2.75 15.92
C PHE A 302 7.28 -3.15 15.10
N VAL A 303 7.93 -4.23 15.53
CA VAL A 303 8.88 -5.01 14.74
C VAL A 303 8.67 -6.50 15.01
N ASP A 304 8.72 -7.30 13.96
CA ASP A 304 8.67 -8.76 14.02
C ASP A 304 9.70 -9.36 13.07
N ASP A 305 10.34 -10.45 13.48
CA ASP A 305 11.34 -11.16 12.67
C ASP A 305 10.76 -11.93 11.46
N GLY A 306 9.45 -11.83 11.24
CA GLY A 306 8.75 -12.43 10.12
C GLY A 306 7.82 -13.56 10.52
N ARG A 307 7.99 -14.15 11.71
CA ARG A 307 7.24 -15.33 12.15
C ARG A 307 5.77 -15.07 12.42
N LEU A 308 5.40 -13.88 12.88
CA LEU A 308 4.00 -13.48 13.00
C LEU A 308 3.46 -12.94 11.68
N ILE A 309 4.24 -12.06 11.05
CA ILE A 309 3.96 -11.42 9.75
C ILE A 309 5.28 -11.14 9.06
N SER A 310 5.40 -11.54 7.80
CA SER A 310 6.60 -11.29 7.00
C SER A 310 6.37 -10.19 5.97
N ALA A 311 7.37 -9.32 5.80
CA ALA A 311 7.38 -8.24 4.82
C ALA A 311 6.11 -7.38 4.88
N SER A 312 5.90 -6.72 6.03
CA SER A 312 4.78 -5.80 6.22
C SER A 312 4.80 -4.66 5.19
N SER A 313 3.65 -4.37 4.59
CA SER A 313 3.51 -3.38 3.52
C SER A 313 2.69 -2.16 3.92
N ILE A 314 1.76 -2.29 4.87
CA ILE A 314 0.97 -1.15 5.37
C ILE A 314 0.62 -1.32 6.84
N ALA A 315 0.37 -0.20 7.52
CA ALA A 315 -0.15 -0.17 8.88
C ALA A 315 -1.28 0.85 8.99
N VAL A 316 -2.44 0.43 9.51
CA VAL A 316 -3.64 1.27 9.62
C VAL A 316 -4.18 1.23 11.06
N PRO A 317 -4.03 2.32 11.84
CA PRO A 317 -4.63 2.42 13.16
C PRO A 317 -6.14 2.72 13.08
N PHE A 318 -6.89 2.20 14.04
CA PHE A 318 -8.27 2.58 14.28
C PHE A 318 -8.62 2.44 15.76
N LYS A 319 -8.88 3.58 16.43
CA LYS A 319 -9.05 3.62 17.90
C LYS A 319 -7.82 2.98 18.57
N ASN A 320 -8.04 1.98 19.43
CA ASN A 320 -7.00 1.22 20.14
C ASN A 320 -6.56 -0.04 19.38
N GLN A 321 -6.73 -0.08 18.07
CA GLN A 321 -6.38 -1.22 17.22
C GLN A 321 -5.42 -0.78 16.12
N LEU A 322 -4.53 -1.68 15.70
CA LEU A 322 -3.62 -1.52 14.57
C LEU A 322 -3.74 -2.74 13.66
N LEU A 323 -4.04 -2.50 12.39
CA LEU A 323 -4.06 -3.52 11.35
C LEU A 323 -2.78 -3.42 10.51
N ILE A 324 -2.04 -4.51 10.38
CA ILE A 324 -0.74 -4.55 9.69
C ILE A 324 -0.87 -5.53 8.52
N GLY A 325 -0.75 -4.99 7.32
CA GLY A 325 -0.78 -5.73 6.06
C GLY A 325 0.59 -6.26 5.66
N SER A 326 0.62 -7.23 4.75
CA SER A 326 1.85 -7.78 4.16
C SER A 326 1.68 -7.99 2.66
N VAL A 327 2.78 -7.90 1.91
CA VAL A 327 2.74 -8.02 0.44
C VAL A 327 2.07 -9.32 -0.02
N CYS A 328 2.40 -10.44 0.61
CA CYS A 328 1.93 -11.75 0.14
C CYS A 328 1.64 -12.77 1.25
N ARG A 329 1.56 -12.33 2.51
CA ARG A 329 1.33 -13.18 3.69
C ARG A 329 0.04 -12.81 4.42
N GLN A 330 -0.03 -13.17 5.71
CA GLN A 330 -1.20 -12.95 6.54
C GLN A 330 -1.37 -11.46 6.87
N LEU A 331 -2.57 -11.13 7.31
CA LEU A 331 -2.92 -9.86 7.94
C LEU A 331 -2.81 -10.02 9.46
N VAL A 332 -2.32 -8.99 10.14
CA VAL A 332 -2.19 -8.99 11.61
C VAL A 332 -2.99 -7.87 12.23
N HIS A 333 -3.64 -8.16 13.35
CA HIS A 333 -4.28 -7.17 14.21
C HIS A 333 -3.59 -7.13 15.57
N CYS A 334 -3.16 -5.94 15.98
CA CYS A 334 -2.61 -5.64 17.29
C CYS A 334 -3.51 -4.68 18.10
N ASP A 335 -3.54 -4.84 19.41
CA ASP A 335 -4.02 -3.78 20.31
C ASP A 335 -2.93 -2.70 20.46
N ILE A 336 -3.32 -1.44 20.57
CA ILE A 336 -2.43 -0.29 20.76
C ILE A 336 -2.94 0.66 21.85
N THR A 337 -2.02 1.39 22.47
CA THR A 337 -2.27 2.44 23.46
C THR A 337 -1.48 3.69 23.10
N ALA A 338 -1.80 4.84 23.70
CA ALA A 338 -1.06 6.07 23.43
C ALA A 338 0.43 5.96 23.83
N GLU A 339 0.74 5.12 24.82
CA GLU A 339 2.10 4.90 25.31
C GLU A 339 2.92 3.93 24.44
N THR A 340 2.27 3.22 23.52
CA THR A 340 2.90 2.17 22.70
C THR A 340 2.98 2.52 21.21
N ILE A 341 2.61 3.75 20.84
CA ILE A 341 2.63 4.26 19.47
C ILE A 341 3.61 5.41 19.27
#